data_AF-A0A838J2Y1-F1
#
_entry.id   AF-A0A838J2Y1-F1
#
_cell.length_a   1.000
_cell.length_b   1.000
_cell.length_c   1.000
_cell.angle_alpha   90.00
_cell.angle_beta   90.00
_cell.angle_gamma   90.00
#
_symmetry.space_group_name_H-M   'P 1'
#
loop_
_entity.id
_entity.type
_entity.pdbx_description
1 polymer ?
#
loop_
_entity_poly.entity_id
_entity_poly.type
_entity_poly.pdbx_seq_one_letter_code
_entity_poly.pdbx_strand_id
1 'polypeptide(L)'
;MKDRDTKEKTNSNQHLLVKTHMHVDLFLNSVEIDEVLGRLCTLFSGRVGIADRETLTFCLRHIFYNVNQLYTLFLPELTKCSLGKASAGQKHLHIHTMPTRNMPVQNLMIQYSIWSLLQEIEATLERLEPLCQLVTSATTNILNELDRTCSIKNKREQARPGEIEDETPTDHARESQGQTQQADDDEWQLGLIQMREKTNAWLNSYEKQLSLSVQFAILAPMIPALPQIDAAFALLLKSSCAIFRDILPDFQASGTDEDEKGTTLLLDIIQRCDQIVLQIGILAQPLYVLTGQYTLETTMQ
;
A
#
# COMPACT_ATOMS: atom_id res chain seq x y z
N MET A 1 -8.35 -42.78 25.36
CA MET A 1 -9.24 -42.19 24.32
C MET A 1 -9.78 -40.80 24.67
N LYS A 2 -9.54 -40.23 25.87
CA LYS A 2 -10.05 -38.90 26.26
C LYS A 2 -9.10 -37.72 25.95
N ASP A 3 -7.85 -37.97 25.56
CA ASP A 3 -6.84 -36.92 25.34
C ASP A 3 -6.67 -36.45 23.88
N ARG A 4 -7.42 -37.03 22.92
CA ARG A 4 -7.34 -36.60 21.51
C ARG A 4 -8.27 -35.42 21.19
N ASP A 5 -9.43 -35.31 21.82
CA ASP A 5 -10.39 -34.23 21.56
C ASP A 5 -9.94 -32.85 22.07
N THR A 6 -9.02 -32.79 23.03
CA THR A 6 -8.55 -31.53 23.62
C THR A 6 -7.52 -30.81 22.77
N LYS A 7 -6.77 -31.54 21.92
CA LYS A 7 -5.74 -30.96 21.03
C LYS A 7 -6.32 -30.33 19.75
N GLU A 8 -7.48 -30.80 19.30
CA GLU A 8 -8.08 -30.29 18.06
C GLU A 8 -8.78 -28.93 18.26
N LYS A 9 -9.39 -28.72 19.45
CA LYS A 9 -9.96 -27.42 19.83
C LYS A 9 -8.92 -26.32 20.07
N THR A 10 -7.70 -26.69 20.45
CA THR A 10 -6.63 -25.70 20.70
C THR A 10 -6.06 -25.12 19.40
N ASN A 11 -6.01 -25.90 18.31
CA ASN A 11 -5.54 -25.40 17.00
C ASN A 11 -6.56 -24.51 16.30
N SER A 12 -7.87 -24.79 16.41
CA SER A 12 -8.90 -23.97 15.77
C SER A 12 -9.01 -22.57 16.39
N ASN A 13 -8.78 -22.46 17.72
CA ASN A 13 -8.78 -21.17 18.41
C ASN A 13 -7.56 -20.29 18.08
N GLN A 14 -6.41 -20.88 17.71
CA GLN A 14 -5.23 -20.10 17.33
C GLN A 14 -5.44 -19.33 16.02
N HIS A 15 -6.13 -19.94 15.03
CA HIS A 15 -6.37 -19.29 13.75
C HIS A 15 -7.39 -18.15 13.82
N LEU A 16 -8.39 -18.25 14.71
CA LEU A 16 -9.32 -17.17 14.98
C LEU A 16 -8.64 -16.02 15.72
N LEU A 17 -7.77 -16.32 16.69
CA LEU A 17 -7.00 -15.33 17.44
C LEU A 17 -6.07 -14.50 16.54
N VAL A 18 -5.43 -15.12 15.54
CA VAL A 18 -4.55 -14.41 14.61
C VAL A 18 -5.34 -13.39 13.78
N LYS A 19 -6.53 -13.74 13.29
CA LYS A 19 -7.40 -12.80 12.57
C LYS A 19 -7.84 -11.61 13.42
N THR A 20 -8.19 -11.83 14.69
CA THR A 20 -8.58 -10.74 15.59
C THR A 20 -7.40 -9.87 16.02
N HIS A 21 -6.21 -10.45 16.24
CA HIS A 21 -5.05 -9.65 16.64
C HIS A 21 -4.53 -8.77 15.49
N MET A 22 -4.57 -9.29 14.26
CA MET A 22 -4.22 -8.52 13.06
C MET A 22 -5.06 -7.25 12.92
N HIS A 23 -6.37 -7.33 13.19
CA HIS A 23 -7.27 -6.20 13.02
C HIS A 23 -7.02 -5.05 14.02
N VAL A 24 -6.40 -5.34 15.17
CA VAL A 24 -6.16 -4.36 16.25
C VAL A 24 -4.86 -3.58 16.02
N ASP A 25 -3.78 -4.24 15.60
CA ASP A 25 -2.51 -3.55 15.28
C ASP A 25 -2.65 -2.64 14.05
N LEU A 26 -3.56 -2.98 13.15
CA LEU A 26 -3.85 -2.19 11.95
C LEU A 26 -4.49 -0.83 12.27
N PHE A 27 -5.17 -0.68 13.41
CA PHE A 27 -5.83 0.58 13.80
C PHE A 27 -4.87 1.55 14.50
N LEU A 28 -3.93 1.02 15.29
CA LEU A 28 -2.96 1.83 16.06
C LEU A 28 -1.87 2.48 15.17
N ASN A 29 -1.70 2.01 13.93
CA ASN A 29 -0.72 2.54 12.97
C ASN A 29 -1.30 3.64 12.04
N SER A 30 -2.54 4.10 12.25
CA SER A 30 -3.20 5.08 11.37
C SER A 30 -2.73 6.52 11.60
N VAL A 31 -2.40 6.87 12.85
CA VAL A 31 -2.01 8.23 13.25
C VAL A 31 -0.76 8.72 12.51
N GLU A 32 0.17 7.81 12.20
CA GLU A 32 1.49 8.13 11.63
C GLU A 32 1.40 8.79 10.23
N ILE A 33 0.51 8.28 9.38
CA ILE A 33 0.31 8.80 8.02
C ILE A 33 -0.70 9.94 7.98
N ASP A 34 -1.56 10.04 8.99
CA ASP A 34 -2.62 11.05 9.03
C ASP A 34 -2.06 12.46 9.14
N GLU A 35 -1.00 12.65 9.94
CA GLU A 35 -0.29 13.93 10.00
C GLU A 35 0.34 14.27 8.65
N VAL A 36 0.95 13.26 7.99
CA VAL A 36 1.59 13.43 6.67
C VAL A 36 0.58 13.79 5.57
N LEU A 37 -0.65 13.32 5.68
CA LEU A 37 -1.70 13.66 4.72
C LEU A 37 -2.46 14.93 5.11
N GLY A 38 -2.48 15.27 6.40
CA GLY A 38 -3.05 16.51 6.93
C GLY A 38 -2.41 17.74 6.30
N ARG A 39 -1.07 17.83 6.28
CA ARG A 39 -0.39 18.96 5.62
C ARG A 39 -0.59 18.98 4.11
N LEU A 40 -0.65 17.82 3.46
CA LEU A 40 -0.96 17.77 2.02
C LEU A 40 -2.31 18.44 1.76
N CYS A 41 -3.31 18.20 2.62
CA CYS A 41 -4.59 18.91 2.57
C CYS A 41 -4.43 20.42 2.82
N THR A 42 -3.62 20.85 3.79
CA THR A 42 -3.46 22.28 4.10
C THR A 42 -2.79 23.06 2.99
N LEU A 43 -1.84 22.46 2.26
CA LEU A 43 -1.19 23.08 1.09
C LEU A 43 -2.21 23.51 0.03
N PHE A 44 -3.28 22.74 -0.16
CA PHE A 44 -4.31 23.03 -1.16
C PHE A 44 -5.53 23.78 -0.60
N SER A 45 -5.49 24.20 0.67
CA SER A 45 -6.60 24.92 1.32
C SER A 45 -6.95 26.23 0.62
N GLY A 46 -8.26 26.43 0.41
CA GLY A 46 -8.82 27.63 -0.23
C GLY A 46 -8.67 27.68 -1.75
N ARG A 47 -7.95 26.72 -2.36
CA ARG A 47 -7.69 26.69 -3.81
C ARG A 47 -8.33 25.51 -4.51
N VAL A 48 -8.55 24.43 -3.77
CA VAL A 48 -9.06 23.16 -4.26
C VAL A 48 -10.30 22.76 -3.46
N GLY A 49 -11.25 22.09 -4.13
CA GLY A 49 -12.43 21.51 -3.48
C GLY A 49 -12.07 20.60 -2.31
N ILE A 50 -12.86 20.65 -1.23
CA ILE A 50 -12.65 19.80 -0.04
C ILE A 50 -12.75 18.31 -0.43
N ALA A 51 -13.70 17.95 -1.29
CA ALA A 51 -13.95 16.56 -1.70
C ALA A 51 -12.75 15.92 -2.41
N ASP A 52 -12.07 16.63 -3.32
CA ASP A 52 -10.91 16.09 -4.04
C ASP A 52 -9.71 15.86 -3.09
N ARG A 53 -9.49 16.78 -2.14
CA ARG A 53 -8.43 16.65 -1.12
C ARG A 53 -8.70 15.49 -0.18
N GLU A 54 -9.93 15.36 0.32
CA GLU A 54 -10.33 14.24 1.17
C GLU A 54 -10.22 12.91 0.42
N THR A 55 -10.62 12.86 -0.85
CA THR A 55 -10.48 11.67 -1.70
C THR A 55 -9.02 11.28 -1.88
N LEU A 56 -8.14 12.24 -2.18
CA LEU A 56 -6.71 12.00 -2.31
C LEU A 56 -6.11 11.42 -1.02
N THR A 57 -6.36 12.08 0.12
CA THR A 57 -5.89 11.65 1.44
C THR A 57 -6.43 10.27 1.83
N PHE A 58 -7.73 10.04 1.63
CA PHE A 58 -8.33 8.74 1.86
C PHE A 58 -7.65 7.65 1.04
N CYS A 59 -7.46 7.87 -0.26
CA CYS A 59 -6.87 6.85 -1.13
C CYS A 59 -5.40 6.58 -0.79
N LEU A 60 -4.59 7.61 -0.56
CA LEU A 60 -3.18 7.45 -0.18
C LEU A 60 -3.01 6.68 1.12
N ARG A 61 -3.83 6.97 2.14
CA ARG A 61 -3.86 6.22 3.40
C ARG A 61 -4.15 4.74 3.15
N HIS A 62 -5.17 4.44 2.36
CA HIS A 62 -5.55 3.06 2.08
C HIS A 62 -4.50 2.33 1.22
N ILE A 63 -3.86 3.01 0.28
CA ILE A 63 -2.75 2.45 -0.50
C ILE A 63 -1.60 2.08 0.44
N PHE A 64 -1.15 3.01 1.29
CA PHE A 64 -0.08 2.76 2.27
C PHE A 64 -0.35 1.51 3.11
N TYR A 65 -1.57 1.42 3.62
CA TYR A 65 -2.00 0.32 4.47
C TYR A 65 -2.05 -1.04 3.76
N ASN A 66 -2.62 -1.09 2.55
CA ASN A 66 -2.68 -2.33 1.77
C ASN A 66 -1.28 -2.79 1.36
N VAL A 67 -0.39 -1.85 0.98
CA VAL A 67 1.02 -2.13 0.68
C VAL A 67 1.74 -2.64 1.93
N ASN A 68 1.53 -2.02 3.10
CA ASN A 68 2.11 -2.50 4.35
C ASN A 68 1.71 -3.95 4.63
N GLN A 69 0.40 -4.28 4.58
CA GLN A 69 -0.05 -5.66 4.79
C GLN A 69 0.56 -6.64 3.79
N LEU A 70 0.62 -6.26 2.51
CA LEU A 70 1.21 -7.09 1.47
C LEU A 70 2.66 -7.47 1.79
N TYR A 71 3.51 -6.49 2.10
CA TYR A 71 4.96 -6.70 2.26
C TYR A 71 5.41 -7.11 3.66
N THR A 72 4.72 -6.69 4.72
CA THR A 72 5.11 -7.03 6.09
C THR A 72 4.39 -8.26 6.63
N LEU A 73 3.30 -8.67 5.98
CA LEU A 73 2.47 -9.76 6.49
C LEU A 73 2.23 -10.88 5.48
N PHE A 74 1.52 -10.63 4.39
CA PHE A 74 1.06 -11.72 3.54
C PHE A 74 2.19 -12.43 2.80
N LEU A 75 3.11 -11.69 2.17
CA LEU A 75 4.25 -12.29 1.47
C LEU A 75 5.24 -13.01 2.42
N PRO A 76 5.60 -12.47 3.61
CA PRO A 76 6.38 -13.20 4.59
C PRO A 76 5.72 -14.48 5.07
N GLU A 77 4.42 -14.45 5.40
CA GLU A 77 3.69 -15.63 5.86
C GLU A 77 3.60 -16.70 4.77
N LEU A 78 3.37 -16.28 3.51
CA LEU A 78 3.39 -17.19 2.36
C LEU A 78 4.75 -17.90 2.24
N THR A 79 5.83 -17.14 2.42
CA THR A 79 7.21 -17.66 2.43
C THR A 79 7.44 -18.67 3.54
N LYS A 80 6.94 -18.41 4.76
CA LYS A 80 7.05 -19.35 5.90
C LYS A 80 6.28 -20.65 5.62
N CYS A 81 5.06 -20.55 5.09
CA CYS A 81 4.23 -21.70 4.76
C CYS A 81 4.84 -22.58 3.66
N SER A 82 5.47 -21.98 2.65
CA SER A 82 6.11 -22.72 1.55
C SER A 82 7.40 -23.41 2.00
N LEU A 83 8.24 -22.75 2.79
CA LEU A 83 9.50 -23.29 3.33
C LEU A 83 9.29 -24.43 4.34
N GLY A 84 8.21 -24.39 5.13
CA GLY A 84 7.88 -25.47 6.06
C GLY A 84 7.79 -26.86 5.40
N LYS A 85 7.54 -26.91 4.08
CA LYS A 85 7.51 -28.15 3.29
C LYS A 85 8.91 -28.71 2.98
N ALA A 86 9.92 -27.86 2.84
CA ALA A 86 11.28 -28.27 2.45
C ALA A 86 12.02 -29.00 3.59
N SER A 87 11.80 -28.58 4.84
CA SER A 87 12.50 -29.15 6.01
C SER A 87 12.00 -30.55 6.41
N ALA A 88 10.83 -30.99 5.95
CA ALA A 88 10.26 -32.30 6.30
C ALA A 88 10.82 -33.48 5.47
N GLY A 89 11.83 -33.26 4.62
CA GLY A 89 12.49 -34.32 3.85
C GLY A 89 11.63 -34.97 2.74
N GLN A 90 10.42 -34.44 2.49
CA GLN A 90 9.55 -34.90 1.40
C GLN A 90 10.05 -34.36 0.06
N LYS A 91 10.97 -35.11 -0.55
CA LYS A 91 11.64 -34.73 -1.80
C LYS A 91 10.74 -34.68 -3.04
N HIS A 92 9.51 -35.18 -3.04
CA HIS A 92 8.67 -35.22 -4.24
C HIS A 92 7.23 -34.81 -3.92
N LEU A 93 6.90 -33.55 -4.18
CA LEU A 93 5.52 -33.10 -4.33
C LEU A 93 5.10 -33.39 -5.78
N HIS A 94 4.47 -34.54 -6.01
CA HIS A 94 3.66 -34.73 -7.22
C HIS A 94 2.42 -33.85 -7.10
N ILE A 95 2.51 -32.60 -7.56
CA ILE A 95 1.37 -31.67 -7.62
C ILE A 95 0.29 -32.18 -8.61
N HIS A 96 0.61 -33.19 -9.44
CA HIS A 96 -0.32 -33.79 -10.39
C HIS A 96 -1.15 -34.98 -9.90
N THR A 97 -0.92 -35.50 -8.70
CA THR A 97 -1.82 -36.52 -8.17
C THR A 97 -2.99 -35.82 -7.49
N MET A 98 -4.15 -35.89 -8.16
CA MET A 98 -5.49 -35.75 -7.55
C MET A 98 -5.43 -36.17 -6.08
N PRO A 99 -6.05 -35.42 -5.14
CA PRO A 99 -5.94 -35.67 -3.71
C PRO A 99 -6.19 -37.16 -3.42
N THR A 100 -5.11 -37.92 -3.29
CA THR A 100 -5.24 -39.33 -2.97
C THR A 100 -5.84 -39.39 -1.59
N ARG A 101 -6.81 -40.28 -1.36
CA ARG A 101 -7.61 -40.43 -0.14
C ARG A 101 -6.79 -40.53 1.17
N ASN A 102 -5.47 -40.63 1.09
CA ASN A 102 -4.53 -40.83 2.19
C ASN A 102 -3.56 -39.65 2.39
N MET A 103 -3.84 -38.44 1.89
CA MET A 103 -2.95 -37.30 2.16
C MET A 103 -2.94 -36.98 3.67
N PRO A 104 -1.76 -36.81 4.31
CA PRO A 104 -1.69 -36.46 5.72
C PRO A 104 -2.41 -35.13 6.01
N VAL A 105 -3.17 -35.06 7.11
CA VAL A 105 -3.91 -33.86 7.55
C VAL A 105 -3.02 -32.61 7.59
N GLN A 106 -1.75 -32.77 7.96
CA GLN A 106 -0.78 -31.67 8.02
C GLN A 106 -0.52 -31.03 6.64
N ASN A 107 -0.53 -31.82 5.56
CA ASN A 107 -0.35 -31.30 4.20
C ASN A 107 -1.58 -30.51 3.73
N LEU A 108 -2.79 -30.96 4.10
CA LEU A 108 -4.03 -30.23 3.82
C LEU A 108 -4.06 -28.87 4.53
N MET A 109 -3.63 -28.81 5.78
CA MET A 109 -3.54 -27.54 6.52
C MET A 109 -2.58 -26.56 5.86
N ILE A 110 -1.39 -27.01 5.44
CA ILE A 110 -0.43 -26.13 4.74
C ILE A 110 -0.98 -25.69 3.38
N GLN A 111 -1.63 -26.59 2.64
CA GLN A 111 -2.27 -26.25 1.36
C GLN A 111 -3.34 -25.18 1.55
N TYR A 112 -4.22 -25.35 2.54
CA TYR A 112 -5.23 -24.36 2.91
C TYR A 112 -4.62 -23.02 3.31
N SER A 113 -3.56 -23.01 4.13
CA SER A 113 -2.88 -21.78 4.52
C SER A 113 -2.29 -21.03 3.32
N ILE A 114 -1.64 -21.75 2.39
CA ILE A 114 -1.11 -21.15 1.16
C ILE A 114 -2.25 -20.58 0.31
N TRP A 115 -3.31 -21.36 0.09
CA TRP A 115 -4.49 -20.92 -0.66
C TRP A 115 -5.10 -19.65 -0.06
N SER A 116 -5.35 -19.64 1.25
CA SER A 116 -5.91 -18.48 1.93
C SER A 116 -5.01 -17.26 1.83
N LEU A 117 -3.69 -17.40 1.95
CA LEU A 117 -2.75 -16.28 1.82
C LEU A 117 -2.71 -15.73 0.39
N LEU A 118 -2.77 -16.60 -0.62
CA LEU A 118 -2.84 -16.17 -2.01
C LEU A 118 -4.12 -15.37 -2.30
N GLN A 119 -5.26 -15.80 -1.76
CA GLN A 119 -6.51 -15.04 -1.86
C GLN A 119 -6.43 -13.67 -1.19
N GLU A 120 -5.81 -13.58 0.01
CA GLU A 120 -5.64 -12.29 0.67
C GLU A 120 -4.70 -11.36 -0.12
N ILE A 121 -3.67 -11.92 -0.78
CA ILE A 121 -2.79 -11.17 -1.69
C ILE A 121 -3.59 -10.67 -2.89
N GLU A 122 -4.33 -11.54 -3.57
CA GLU A 122 -5.19 -11.16 -4.71
C GLU A 122 -6.18 -10.06 -4.33
N ALA A 123 -6.94 -10.26 -3.25
CA ALA A 123 -7.90 -9.28 -2.76
C ALA A 123 -7.24 -7.95 -2.37
N THR A 124 -6.00 -7.96 -1.88
CA THR A 124 -5.24 -6.75 -1.57
C THR A 124 -4.84 -6.01 -2.84
N LEU A 125 -4.40 -6.73 -3.87
CA LEU A 125 -4.06 -6.15 -5.18
C LEU A 125 -5.31 -5.58 -5.88
N GLU A 126 -6.43 -6.32 -5.86
CA GLU A 126 -7.72 -5.88 -6.41
C GLU A 126 -8.24 -4.59 -5.73
N ARG A 127 -7.98 -4.41 -4.42
CA ARG A 127 -8.32 -3.17 -3.71
C ARG A 127 -7.40 -1.99 -4.08
N LEU A 128 -6.13 -2.26 -4.40
CA LEU A 128 -5.17 -1.21 -4.73
C LEU A 128 -5.48 -0.53 -6.08
N GLU A 129 -5.98 -1.28 -7.05
CA GLU A 129 -6.30 -0.77 -8.39
C GLU A 129 -7.30 0.41 -8.37
N PRO A 130 -8.52 0.28 -7.83
CA PRO A 130 -9.48 1.39 -7.81
C PRO A 130 -8.98 2.57 -6.95
N LEU A 131 -8.19 2.32 -5.90
CA LEU A 131 -7.58 3.39 -5.11
C LEU A 131 -6.59 4.21 -5.93
N CYS A 132 -5.74 3.56 -6.74
CA CYS A 132 -4.81 4.24 -7.63
C CYS A 132 -5.55 5.05 -8.69
N GLN A 133 -6.64 4.51 -9.27
CA GLN A 133 -7.48 5.23 -10.23
C GLN A 133 -8.16 6.46 -9.59
N LEU A 134 -8.63 6.35 -8.35
CA LEU A 134 -9.19 7.46 -7.60
C LEU A 134 -8.15 8.53 -7.28
N VAL A 135 -6.91 8.15 -6.91
CA VAL A 135 -5.79 9.09 -6.76
C VAL A 135 -5.58 9.84 -8.07
N THR A 136 -5.47 9.14 -9.21
CA THR A 136 -5.27 9.78 -10.51
C THR A 136 -6.39 10.76 -10.85
N SER A 137 -7.65 10.39 -10.59
CA SER A 137 -8.80 11.27 -10.82
C SER A 137 -8.78 12.50 -9.90
N ALA A 138 -8.59 12.31 -8.59
CA ALA A 138 -8.56 13.41 -7.61
C ALA A 138 -7.41 14.36 -7.91
N THR A 139 -6.23 13.84 -8.22
CA THR A 139 -5.06 14.63 -8.59
C THR A 139 -5.30 15.43 -9.87
N THR A 140 -5.93 14.83 -10.89
CA THR A 140 -6.26 15.55 -12.12
C THR A 140 -7.22 16.72 -11.86
N ASN A 141 -8.22 16.53 -10.99
CA ASN A 141 -9.12 17.60 -10.58
C ASN A 141 -8.37 18.72 -9.84
N ILE A 142 -7.49 18.34 -8.91
CA ILE A 142 -6.63 19.29 -8.17
C ILE A 142 -5.81 20.14 -9.14
N LEU A 143 -5.14 19.52 -10.10
CA LEU A 143 -4.34 20.20 -11.13
C LEU A 143 -5.17 21.18 -11.96
N ASN A 144 -6.38 20.78 -12.36
CA ASN A 144 -7.31 21.64 -13.10
C ASN A 144 -7.75 22.87 -12.30
N GLU A 145 -8.00 22.72 -10.99
CA GLU A 145 -8.35 23.86 -10.13
C GLU A 145 -7.16 24.79 -9.86
N LEU A 146 -5.95 24.24 -9.73
CA LEU A 146 -4.72 25.04 -9.63
C LEU A 146 -4.50 25.88 -10.89
N ASP A 147 -4.63 25.30 -12.08
CA ASP A 147 -4.51 26.03 -13.36
C ASP A 147 -5.53 27.18 -13.47
N ARG A 148 -6.78 26.95 -13.06
CA ARG A 148 -7.81 28.01 -13.00
C ARG A 148 -7.43 29.13 -12.04
N THR A 149 -6.90 28.78 -10.87
CA THR A 149 -6.49 29.75 -9.85
C THR A 149 -5.33 30.61 -10.35
N CYS A 150 -4.34 30.00 -11.02
CA CYS A 150 -3.23 30.71 -11.66
C CYS A 150 -3.71 31.67 -12.77
N SER A 151 -4.66 31.23 -13.61
CA SER A 151 -5.24 32.08 -14.66
C SER A 151 -5.93 33.34 -14.11
N ILE A 152 -6.60 33.22 -12.95
CA ILE A 152 -7.27 34.35 -12.30
C ILE A 152 -6.26 35.35 -11.72
N LYS A 153 -5.18 34.86 -11.08
CA LYS A 153 -4.10 35.71 -10.54
C LYS A 153 -3.46 36.54 -11.65
N ASN A 154 -3.07 35.90 -12.75
CA ASN A 154 -2.44 36.57 -13.90
C ASN A 154 -3.34 37.66 -14.52
N LYS A 155 -4.66 37.43 -14.60
CA LYS A 155 -5.61 38.43 -15.10
C LYS A 155 -5.76 39.64 -14.18
N ARG A 156 -5.70 39.45 -12.86
CA ARG A 156 -5.77 40.56 -11.89
C ARG A 156 -4.52 41.44 -11.95
N GLU A 157 -3.35 40.82 -12.05
CA GLU A 157 -2.08 41.54 -12.20
C GLU A 157 -2.03 42.36 -13.49
N GLN A 158 -2.58 41.83 -14.60
CA GLN A 158 -2.67 42.57 -15.87
C GLN A 158 -3.72 43.69 -15.86
N ALA A 159 -4.78 43.58 -15.05
CA ALA A 159 -5.88 44.55 -15.02
C ALA A 159 -5.63 45.76 -14.11
N ARG A 160 -4.59 45.75 -13.25
CA ARG A 160 -4.24 46.86 -12.35
C ARG A 160 -2.79 47.33 -12.51
N PRO A 161 -2.40 47.93 -13.65
CA PRO A 161 -1.13 48.63 -13.74
C PRO A 161 -1.26 50.00 -13.05
N GLY A 162 -0.95 50.09 -11.75
CA GLY A 162 -0.56 51.37 -11.14
C GLY A 162 -1.25 51.83 -9.85
N GLU A 163 -2.15 51.07 -9.23
CA GLU A 163 -2.63 51.40 -7.88
C GLU A 163 -1.65 50.82 -6.85
N ILE A 164 -0.71 51.65 -6.40
CA ILE A 164 0.15 51.41 -5.24
C ILE A 164 -0.78 51.49 -4.02
N GLU A 165 -1.36 50.35 -3.64
CA GLU A 165 -2.11 50.22 -2.39
C GLU A 165 -1.12 50.28 -1.22
N ASP A 166 -1.19 51.40 -0.49
CA ASP A 166 -0.46 51.70 0.75
C ASP A 166 -1.07 50.87 1.89
N GLU A 167 -0.94 49.54 1.82
CA GLU A 167 -1.33 48.64 2.90
C GLU A 167 -0.25 48.61 3.97
N THR A 168 -0.49 49.36 5.04
CA THR A 168 0.34 49.38 6.24
C THR A 168 0.27 48.00 6.94
N PRO A 169 1.41 47.32 7.15
CA PRO A 169 1.42 46.02 7.81
C PRO A 169 1.01 46.18 9.27
N THR A 170 -0.08 45.53 9.66
CA THR A 170 -0.48 45.45 11.08
C THR A 170 0.43 44.43 11.78
N ASP A 171 1.48 44.91 12.43
CA ASP A 171 2.59 44.12 13.02
C ASP A 171 2.20 43.19 14.19
N HIS A 172 0.97 43.27 14.71
CA HIS A 172 0.57 42.54 15.92
C HIS A 172 0.06 41.11 15.71
N ALA A 173 -0.14 40.65 14.47
CA ALA A 173 -0.60 39.28 14.19
C ALA A 173 0.54 38.24 14.08
N ARG A 174 1.80 38.70 14.06
CA ARG A 174 2.96 37.88 13.66
C ARG A 174 3.53 37.01 14.79
N GLU A 175 3.43 37.44 16.04
CA GLU A 175 4.02 36.70 17.17
C GLU A 175 3.18 35.49 17.63
N SER A 176 1.85 35.52 17.48
CA SER A 176 1.00 34.35 17.81
C SER A 176 1.00 33.26 16.73
N GLN A 177 1.39 33.57 15.49
CA GLN A 177 1.46 32.57 14.41
C GLN A 177 2.72 31.68 14.50
N GLY A 178 3.83 32.20 15.04
CA GLY A 178 5.10 31.48 15.10
C GLY A 178 5.09 30.25 16.04
N GLN A 179 4.36 30.31 17.16
CA GLN A 179 4.28 29.18 18.10
C GLN A 179 3.42 28.01 17.60
N THR A 180 2.35 28.28 16.86
CA THR A 180 1.50 27.21 16.30
C THR A 180 2.16 26.51 15.12
N GLN A 181 2.94 27.23 14.31
CA GLN A 181 3.66 26.65 13.16
C GLN A 181 4.75 25.67 13.58
N GLN A 182 5.48 25.95 14.67
CA GLN A 182 6.56 25.08 15.13
C GLN A 182 6.07 23.73 15.65
N ALA A 183 4.94 23.69 16.37
CA ALA A 183 4.36 22.44 16.86
C ALA A 183 3.85 21.54 15.72
N ASP A 184 3.24 22.15 14.70
CA ASP A 184 2.76 21.45 13.49
C ASP A 184 3.94 20.87 12.67
N ASP A 185 5.06 21.59 12.61
CA ASP A 185 6.27 21.10 11.93
C ASP A 185 6.92 19.90 12.66
N ASP A 186 6.92 19.88 13.99
CA ASP A 186 7.45 18.76 14.79
C ASP A 186 6.58 17.50 14.66
N GLU A 187 5.26 17.63 14.69
CA GLU A 187 4.31 16.52 14.48
C GLU A 187 4.43 15.94 13.06
N TRP A 188 4.56 16.82 12.07
CA TRP A 188 4.84 16.42 10.70
C TRP A 188 6.16 15.63 10.56
N GLN A 189 7.25 16.12 11.16
CA GLN A 189 8.53 15.40 11.13
C GLN A 189 8.43 14.03 11.77
N LEU A 190 7.69 13.91 12.88
CA LEU A 190 7.47 12.62 13.54
C LEU A 190 6.70 11.65 12.62
N GLY A 191 5.64 12.11 11.97
CA GLY A 191 4.89 11.32 10.99
C GLY A 191 5.75 10.86 9.82
N LEU A 192 6.62 11.75 9.29
CA LEU A 192 7.58 11.40 8.25
C LEU A 192 8.60 10.33 8.68
N ILE A 193 9.11 10.42 9.91
CA ILE A 193 10.05 9.42 10.48
C ILE A 193 9.36 8.06 10.57
N GLN A 194 8.16 8.00 11.12
CA GLN A 194 7.38 6.76 11.27
C GLN A 194 7.05 6.15 9.91
N MET A 195 6.56 6.96 8.96
CA MET A 195 6.31 6.51 7.59
C MET A 195 7.59 5.94 6.92
N ARG A 196 8.74 6.57 7.14
CA ARG A 196 10.03 6.07 6.65
C ARG A 196 10.43 4.75 7.31
N GLU A 197 10.20 4.58 8.61
CA GLU A 197 10.46 3.31 9.30
C GLU A 197 9.60 2.17 8.74
N LYS A 198 8.31 2.42 8.49
CA LYS A 198 7.42 1.43 7.87
C LYS A 198 7.87 1.08 6.46
N THR A 199 8.13 2.07 5.61
CA THR A 199 8.62 1.81 4.24
C THR A 199 9.95 1.06 4.22
N ASN A 200 10.86 1.35 5.16
CA ASN A 200 12.07 0.56 5.35
C ASN A 200 11.76 -0.87 5.81
N ALA A 201 10.77 -1.08 6.68
CA ALA A 201 10.32 -2.41 7.06
C ALA A 201 9.78 -3.19 5.86
N TRP A 202 9.09 -2.55 4.91
CA TRP A 202 8.62 -3.19 3.68
C TRP A 202 9.79 -3.70 2.84
N LEU A 203 10.77 -2.82 2.57
CA LEU A 203 12.00 -3.16 1.83
C LEU A 203 12.76 -4.30 2.50
N ASN A 204 13.07 -4.15 3.79
CA ASN A 204 13.81 -5.15 4.56
C ASN A 204 13.08 -6.50 4.64
N SER A 205 11.74 -6.48 4.71
CA SER A 205 10.92 -7.68 4.71
C SER A 205 11.01 -8.39 3.36
N TYR A 206 10.86 -7.64 2.27
CA TYR A 206 10.88 -8.17 0.91
C TYR A 206 12.26 -8.71 0.51
N GLU A 207 13.35 -8.00 0.85
CA GLU A 207 14.73 -8.45 0.56
C GLU A 207 15.09 -9.78 1.23
N LYS A 208 14.46 -10.10 2.37
CA LYS A 208 14.68 -11.36 3.10
C LYS A 208 13.82 -12.51 2.59
N GLN A 209 12.83 -12.23 1.74
CA GLN A 209 11.93 -13.27 1.23
C GLN A 209 12.62 -14.13 0.19
N LEU A 210 12.26 -15.41 0.17
CA LEU A 210 12.59 -16.28 -0.94
C LEU A 210 11.74 -15.86 -2.15
N SER A 211 12.31 -15.79 -3.34
CA SER A 211 11.53 -15.46 -4.54
C SER A 211 10.39 -16.45 -4.76
N LEU A 212 9.22 -15.95 -5.16
CA LEU A 212 8.03 -16.74 -5.42
C LEU A 212 8.29 -17.74 -6.57
N SER A 213 9.08 -17.35 -7.56
CA SER A 213 9.53 -18.27 -8.61
C SER A 213 10.31 -19.47 -8.08
N VAL A 214 11.10 -19.30 -7.02
CA VAL A 214 11.80 -20.41 -6.37
C VAL A 214 10.86 -21.20 -5.47
N GLN A 215 10.00 -20.53 -4.70
CA GLN A 215 9.01 -21.18 -3.82
C GLN A 215 8.08 -22.12 -4.60
N PHE A 216 7.66 -21.71 -5.80
CA PHE A 216 6.70 -22.41 -6.64
C PHE A 216 7.33 -23.00 -7.91
N ALA A 217 8.64 -23.24 -7.92
CA ALA A 217 9.36 -23.72 -9.11
C ALA A 217 8.76 -25.00 -9.73
N ILE A 218 8.14 -25.86 -8.91
CA ILE A 218 7.46 -27.09 -9.38
C ILE A 218 6.28 -26.77 -10.31
N LEU A 219 5.67 -25.59 -10.17
CA LEU A 219 4.55 -25.11 -10.99
C LEU A 219 4.98 -24.33 -12.24
N ALA A 220 6.29 -24.10 -12.43
CA ALA A 220 6.79 -23.33 -13.58
C ALA A 220 6.30 -23.83 -14.95
N PRO A 221 6.16 -25.15 -15.21
CA PRO A 221 5.61 -25.62 -16.50
C PRO A 221 4.15 -25.22 -16.74
N MET A 222 3.36 -25.05 -15.67
CA MET A 222 1.97 -24.60 -15.75
C MET A 222 1.83 -23.08 -15.75
N ILE A 223 2.78 -22.38 -15.12
CA ILE A 223 2.78 -20.93 -14.95
C ILE A 223 4.07 -20.37 -15.56
N PRO A 224 4.18 -20.25 -16.89
CA PRO A 224 5.38 -19.73 -17.54
C PRO A 224 5.74 -18.30 -17.11
N ALA A 225 4.74 -17.53 -16.64
CA ALA A 225 4.90 -16.17 -16.14
C ALA A 225 5.39 -16.10 -14.68
N LEU A 226 5.63 -17.24 -14.00
CA LEU A 226 6.08 -17.27 -12.61
C LEU A 226 7.33 -16.41 -12.34
N PRO A 227 8.36 -16.36 -13.23
CA PRO A 227 9.51 -15.46 -13.04
C PRO A 227 9.16 -13.96 -13.08
N GLN A 228 8.04 -13.59 -13.71
CA GLN A 228 7.61 -12.18 -13.82
C GLN A 228 6.96 -11.69 -12.53
N ILE A 229 6.42 -12.60 -11.70
CA ILE A 229 5.79 -12.26 -10.43
C ILE A 229 6.76 -11.51 -9.51
N ASP A 230 7.99 -12.03 -9.37
CA ASP A 230 8.99 -11.41 -8.50
C ASP A 230 9.34 -10.00 -8.97
N ALA A 231 9.56 -9.82 -10.27
CA ALA A 231 9.83 -8.50 -10.84
C ALA A 231 8.66 -7.53 -10.64
N ALA A 232 7.43 -8.00 -10.80
CA ALA A 232 6.23 -7.18 -10.66
C ALA A 232 5.99 -6.75 -9.20
N PHE A 233 6.16 -7.64 -8.22
CA PHE A 233 6.14 -7.25 -6.81
C PHE A 233 7.27 -6.27 -6.48
N ALA A 234 8.50 -6.51 -6.94
CA ALA A 234 9.61 -5.58 -6.70
C ALA A 234 9.31 -4.18 -7.26
N LEU A 235 8.71 -4.08 -8.45
CA LEU A 235 8.32 -2.81 -9.05
C LEU A 235 7.13 -2.17 -8.33
N LEU A 236 6.15 -2.94 -7.86
CA LEU A 236 5.04 -2.43 -7.05
C LEU A 236 5.56 -1.83 -5.74
N LEU A 237 6.47 -2.53 -5.05
CA LEU A 237 7.13 -2.04 -3.84
C LEU A 237 7.89 -0.74 -4.12
N LYS A 238 8.70 -0.73 -5.19
CA LYS A 238 9.49 0.43 -5.58
C LYS A 238 8.60 1.65 -5.84
N SER A 239 7.52 1.49 -6.59
CA SER A 239 6.59 2.60 -6.87
C SER A 239 5.89 3.09 -5.61
N SER A 240 5.49 2.17 -4.72
CA SER A 240 4.87 2.53 -3.44
C SER A 240 5.85 3.30 -2.55
N CYS A 241 7.10 2.81 -2.42
CA CYS A 241 8.14 3.55 -1.71
C CYS A 241 8.39 4.92 -2.32
N ALA A 242 8.40 5.08 -3.65
CA ALA A 242 8.57 6.38 -4.27
C ALA A 242 7.49 7.38 -3.85
N ILE A 243 6.22 6.96 -3.76
CA ILE A 243 5.12 7.82 -3.26
C ILE A 243 5.40 8.25 -1.82
N PHE A 244 5.59 7.30 -0.92
CA PHE A 244 5.58 7.57 0.52
C PHE A 244 6.93 8.05 1.07
N ARG A 245 8.05 7.65 0.49
CA ARG A 245 9.39 7.98 1.00
C ARG A 245 10.03 9.17 0.30
N ASP A 246 9.69 9.38 -0.97
CA ASP A 246 10.37 10.37 -1.80
C ASP A 246 9.42 11.54 -2.12
N ILE A 247 8.25 11.27 -2.70
CA ILE A 247 7.35 12.32 -3.19
C ILE A 247 6.59 13.04 -2.07
N LEU A 248 5.95 12.31 -1.14
CA LEU A 248 5.17 12.93 -0.06
C LEU A 248 5.98 13.87 0.84
N PRO A 249 7.20 13.51 1.29
CA PRO A 249 8.02 14.43 2.07
C PRO A 249 8.38 15.73 1.34
N ASP A 250 8.53 15.69 0.02
CA ASP A 250 8.92 16.86 -0.77
C ASP A 250 7.83 17.94 -0.86
N PHE A 251 6.58 17.61 -0.52
CA PHE A 251 5.51 18.59 -0.32
C PHE A 251 5.80 19.53 0.85
N GLN A 252 6.56 19.11 1.86
CA GLN A 252 6.93 19.98 2.99
C GLN A 252 7.75 21.19 2.53
N ALA A 253 8.65 20.96 1.58
CA ALA A 253 9.50 22.01 1.02
C ALA A 253 8.77 22.85 -0.04
N SER A 254 7.49 22.60 -0.30
CA SER A 254 6.69 23.38 -1.24
C SER A 254 5.96 24.47 -0.46
N GLY A 255 6.36 25.72 -0.69
CA GLY A 255 5.62 26.86 -0.14
C GLY A 255 4.19 26.92 -0.72
N THR A 256 3.29 27.62 -0.05
CA THR A 256 1.91 27.82 -0.55
C THR A 256 1.86 28.52 -1.92
N ASP A 257 2.92 29.23 -2.29
CA ASP A 257 3.03 29.94 -3.58
C ASP A 257 3.81 29.17 -4.66
N GLU A 258 4.32 27.97 -4.37
CA GLU A 258 5.10 27.16 -5.32
C GLU A 258 4.23 26.14 -6.10
N ASP A 259 3.24 26.65 -6.84
CA ASP A 259 2.27 25.82 -7.57
C ASP A 259 2.91 24.89 -8.60
N GLU A 260 4.04 25.29 -9.18
CA GLU A 260 4.80 24.48 -10.14
C GLU A 260 5.37 23.21 -9.49
N LYS A 261 5.93 23.35 -8.28
CA LYS A 261 6.49 22.22 -7.54
C LYS A 261 5.40 21.27 -7.08
N GLY A 262 4.32 21.81 -6.49
CA GLY A 262 3.16 21.01 -6.11
C GLY A 262 2.55 20.25 -7.29
N THR A 263 2.45 20.91 -8.45
CA THR A 263 1.99 20.28 -9.70
C THR A 263 2.89 19.13 -10.14
N THR A 264 4.21 19.31 -10.09
CA THR A 264 5.17 18.28 -10.45
C THR A 264 5.05 17.06 -9.54
N LEU A 265 4.99 17.26 -8.22
CA LEU A 265 4.85 16.16 -7.25
C LEU A 265 3.52 15.40 -7.42
N LEU A 266 2.44 16.11 -7.75
CA LEU A 266 1.14 15.51 -8.07
C LEU A 266 1.21 14.63 -9.34
N LEU A 267 1.89 15.10 -10.39
CA LEU A 267 2.12 14.31 -11.60
C LEU A 267 2.97 13.06 -11.30
N ASP A 268 3.98 13.19 -10.45
CA ASP A 268 4.80 12.05 -10.02
C ASP A 268 3.94 11.01 -9.28
N ILE A 269 3.01 11.43 -8.41
CA ILE A 269 2.05 10.52 -7.76
C ILE A 269 1.22 9.77 -8.81
N ILE A 270 0.64 10.45 -9.81
CA ILE A 270 -0.11 9.81 -10.90
C ILE A 270 0.74 8.74 -11.58
N GLN A 271 1.96 9.10 -11.97
CA GLN A 271 2.86 8.17 -12.66
C GLN A 271 3.17 6.93 -11.81
N ARG A 272 3.36 7.08 -10.49
CA ARG A 272 3.57 5.93 -9.59
C ARG A 272 2.32 5.09 -9.44
N CYS A 273 1.13 5.70 -9.35
CA CYS A 273 -0.14 4.98 -9.33
C CYS A 273 -0.37 4.17 -10.61
N ASP A 274 -0.13 4.75 -11.78
CA ASP A 274 -0.23 4.04 -13.07
C ASP A 274 0.73 2.86 -13.13
N GLN A 275 1.97 3.03 -12.63
CA GLN A 275 2.94 1.94 -12.55
C GLN A 275 2.46 0.81 -11.62
N ILE A 276 1.83 1.14 -10.48
CA ILE A 276 1.24 0.15 -9.56
C ILE A 276 0.13 -0.63 -10.26
N VAL A 277 -0.81 0.05 -10.93
CA VAL A 277 -1.91 -0.57 -11.68
C VAL A 277 -1.37 -1.52 -12.76
N LEU A 278 -0.35 -1.08 -13.50
CA LEU A 278 0.31 -1.94 -14.49
C LEU A 278 0.90 -3.21 -13.85
N GLN A 279 1.56 -3.11 -12.69
CA GLN A 279 2.10 -4.30 -12.01
C GLN A 279 1.00 -5.22 -11.49
N ILE A 280 -0.11 -4.68 -11.00
CA ILE A 280 -1.29 -5.47 -10.59
C ILE A 280 -1.80 -6.30 -11.78
N GLY A 281 -1.92 -5.70 -12.97
CA GLY A 281 -2.33 -6.41 -14.18
C GLY A 281 -1.40 -7.56 -14.57
N ILE A 282 -0.07 -7.38 -14.39
CA ILE A 282 0.92 -8.45 -14.63
C ILE A 282 0.79 -9.58 -13.61
N LEU A 283 0.47 -9.25 -12.36
CA LEU A 283 0.33 -10.21 -11.25
C LEU A 283 -0.97 -11.00 -11.29
N ALA A 284 -2.05 -10.42 -11.83
CA ALA A 284 -3.39 -10.99 -11.75
C ALA A 284 -3.47 -12.42 -12.30
N GLN A 285 -3.01 -12.64 -13.53
CA GLN A 285 -3.11 -13.96 -14.18
C GLN A 285 -2.30 -15.05 -13.48
N PRO A 286 -0.98 -14.88 -13.20
CA PRO A 286 -0.21 -15.94 -12.58
C PRO A 286 -0.63 -16.22 -11.14
N LEU A 287 -1.09 -15.21 -10.38
CA LEU A 287 -1.68 -15.43 -9.06
C LEU A 287 -2.97 -16.24 -9.14
N TYR A 288 -3.88 -15.89 -10.05
CA TYR A 288 -5.13 -16.64 -10.23
C TYR A 288 -4.88 -18.13 -10.51
N VAL A 289 -3.95 -18.44 -11.41
CA VAL A 289 -3.57 -19.82 -11.71
C VAL A 289 -2.94 -20.50 -10.50
N LEU A 290 -2.07 -19.80 -9.77
CA LEU A 290 -1.42 -20.31 -8.56
C LEU A 290 -2.46 -20.62 -7.47
N THR A 291 -3.39 -19.71 -7.20
CA THR A 291 -4.51 -19.90 -6.27
C THR A 291 -5.35 -21.10 -6.67
N GLY A 292 -5.64 -21.25 -7.97
CA GLY A 292 -6.31 -22.41 -8.55
C GLY A 292 -5.65 -23.74 -8.17
N GLN A 293 -4.32 -23.84 -8.26
CA GLN A 293 -3.57 -25.07 -7.93
C GLN A 293 -3.67 -25.48 -6.45
N TYR A 294 -3.94 -24.53 -5.55
CA TYR A 294 -4.06 -24.79 -4.12
C TYR A 294 -5.51 -24.93 -3.66
N THR A 295 -6.48 -24.73 -4.55
CA THR A 295 -7.90 -24.89 -4.24
C THR A 295 -8.17 -26.30 -3.75
N LEU A 296 -8.78 -26.41 -2.57
CA LEU A 296 -9.31 -27.66 -2.08
C LEU A 296 -10.62 -27.92 -2.84
N GLU A 297 -10.55 -28.51 -4.02
CA GLU A 297 -11.76 -29.10 -4.61
C GLU A 297 -12.24 -30.18 -3.65
N THR A 298 -13.27 -29.85 -2.89
CA THR A 298 -14.06 -30.80 -2.11
C THR A 298 -14.70 -31.76 -3.11
N THR A 299 -13.97 -32.78 -3.53
CA THR A 299 -14.57 -34.02 -4.04
C THR A 299 -15.32 -34.66 -2.87
N MET A 300 -16.49 -34.11 -2.55
CA MET A 300 -17.55 -34.79 -1.84
C MET A 300 -18.24 -35.70 -2.87
N GLN A 301 -17.71 -36.90 -3.03
CA GLN A 301 -18.45 -38.06 -3.55
C GLN A 301 -18.47 -39.13 -2.47
#